data_AF-A0A426FG91-F1
#
_entry.id   AF-A0A426FG91-F1
#
_cell.length_a   1.000
_cell.length_b   1.000
_cell.length_c   1.000
_cell.angle_alpha   90.00
_cell.angle_beta   90.00
_cell.angle_gamma   90.00
#
_symmetry.space_group_name_H-M   'P 1'
#
loop_
_entity.id
_entity.type
_entity.pdbx_description
1 polymer ?
#
loop_
_entity_poly.entity_id
_entity_poly.type
_entity_poly.pdbx_seq_one_letter_code
_entity_poly.pdbx_strand_id
1 'polypeptide(L)'
;MFKLKSSFVLLNIALLSACASNGGSFDVQSVKVESNTQESSKPSLQDDNSSARRTINNTEAAALLQPGFGFSAKIPRRNQRGEAFEKIGDITAINGELLSIPHEQEVRTYGEDEDDFIHSHDGKKLHRIRDLQFVRSGYLLHLGAKLELNREPKVLRAGPTGYVYYLGTKPAKAFPSQTATYHGSWDFTTEARAANPTNYFETGGAGTNFGATPENSGANVDDDSKPIGHTSQFTADFSNKTLNGTLVRNGYVNPRTKEQEITPLYDINATIQGNRFSGKANAKNSEDPYFGKDSSTLEGGFFGDNAQELAGKFLADDKSIFVVFAGKRDAQENDSERAFDAIKVSLKDLSKSEMDTFGNATHLIINNKQLPLIAEGKQSFADMQFNDTVTHNIGGKTYRVSVCCNNLDYVKFGTYSEEDNKDSAHLYLVGERTAVSDLPSGKAQYRGTWNGVIHSHSGTVGGESPSNSESGTRSLFDVDFANKKINGKLIANDGVEERPMLTLEGEIKANGFSGSAKTHDSGFNIDPKSTAGGTEVHLDSRFEGAFYGKNALELGGIVHGSHSKDKVSITFAGKRQIAK
;
A
#
# COMPACT_ATOMS: atom_id res chain seq x y z
N MET A 1 -21.47 -66.57 25.65
CA MET A 1 -21.69 -65.11 25.52
C MET A 1 -20.79 -64.60 24.40
N PHE A 2 -21.36 -64.43 23.21
CA PHE A 2 -20.67 -63.95 22.01
C PHE A 2 -20.55 -62.42 22.04
N LYS A 3 -19.33 -61.90 21.91
CA LYS A 3 -19.05 -60.47 21.72
C LYS A 3 -19.20 -60.12 20.24
N LEU A 4 -20.14 -59.25 19.90
CA LEU A 4 -20.24 -58.62 18.58
C LEU A 4 -19.04 -57.69 18.36
N LYS A 5 -18.30 -57.92 17.27
CA LYS A 5 -17.40 -56.94 16.66
C LYS A 5 -18.24 -56.00 15.79
N SER A 6 -18.18 -54.70 16.04
CA SER A 6 -18.78 -53.70 15.13
C SER A 6 -17.88 -53.53 13.91
N SER A 7 -18.46 -53.77 12.73
CA SER A 7 -17.84 -53.55 11.42
C SER A 7 -17.60 -52.07 11.17
N PHE A 8 -16.44 -51.78 10.58
CA PHE A 8 -16.14 -50.57 9.86
C PHE A 8 -17.13 -50.37 8.70
N VAL A 9 -17.80 -49.23 8.66
CA VAL A 9 -18.47 -48.70 7.46
C VAL A 9 -17.56 -47.62 6.89
N LEU A 10 -16.86 -47.96 5.81
CA LEU A 10 -16.15 -47.02 4.94
C LEU A 10 -17.19 -46.19 4.19
N LEU A 11 -17.38 -44.95 4.61
CA LEU A 11 -18.16 -43.96 3.87
C LEU A 11 -17.25 -43.34 2.79
N ASN A 12 -17.37 -43.84 1.56
CA ASN A 12 -16.78 -43.19 0.37
C ASN A 12 -17.49 -41.85 0.15
N ILE A 13 -16.83 -40.75 0.49
CA ILE A 13 -17.26 -39.41 0.09
C ILE A 13 -16.64 -39.13 -1.28
N ALA A 14 -17.50 -39.06 -2.29
CA ALA A 14 -17.14 -38.71 -3.65
C ALA A 14 -16.58 -37.28 -3.71
N LEU A 15 -15.33 -37.16 -4.17
CA LEU A 15 -14.69 -35.92 -4.56
C LEU A 15 -15.26 -35.47 -5.92
N LEU A 16 -15.91 -34.30 -5.95
CA LEU A 16 -16.19 -33.58 -7.20
C LEU A 16 -15.03 -32.62 -7.48
N SER A 17 -14.02 -33.14 -8.17
CA SER A 17 -13.00 -32.38 -8.87
C SER A 17 -13.58 -31.92 -10.21
N ALA A 18 -13.90 -30.63 -10.32
CA ALA A 18 -14.21 -30.00 -11.60
C ALA A 18 -12.91 -29.81 -12.39
N CYS A 19 -12.51 -30.84 -13.14
CA CYS A 19 -11.54 -30.71 -14.22
C CYS A 19 -12.29 -30.27 -15.48
N ALA A 20 -12.07 -29.02 -15.90
CA ALA A 20 -12.35 -28.61 -17.27
C ALA A 20 -11.23 -29.17 -18.17
N SER A 21 -11.51 -30.22 -18.94
CA SER A 21 -10.81 -30.53 -20.20
C SER A 21 -11.56 -31.60 -21.00
N ASN A 22 -11.60 -31.40 -22.32
CA ASN A 22 -12.07 -32.28 -23.39
C ASN A 22 -13.58 -32.29 -23.71
N GLY A 23 -14.03 -31.23 -24.40
CA GLY A 23 -15.23 -31.27 -25.25
C GLY A 23 -14.84 -31.54 -26.70
N GLY A 24 -15.21 -32.72 -27.22
CA GLY A 24 -14.97 -33.16 -28.58
C GLY A 24 -15.79 -32.38 -29.62
N SER A 25 -15.19 -32.20 -30.79
CA SER A 25 -15.78 -31.61 -31.99
C SER A 25 -16.89 -32.52 -32.57
N PHE A 26 -18.06 -31.94 -32.83
CA PHE A 26 -19.03 -32.47 -33.79
C PHE A 26 -19.26 -31.41 -34.86
N ASP A 27 -18.70 -31.66 -36.05
CA ASP A 27 -19.02 -30.95 -37.28
C ASP A 27 -20.45 -31.25 -37.70
N VAL A 28 -21.31 -30.23 -37.70
CA VAL A 28 -22.54 -30.21 -38.50
C VAL A 28 -22.57 -28.90 -39.28
N GLN A 29 -22.35 -29.04 -40.59
CA GLN A 29 -22.47 -27.97 -41.57
C GLN A 29 -23.86 -27.34 -41.47
N SER A 30 -23.92 -26.08 -41.03
CA SER A 30 -25.15 -25.28 -41.06
C SER A 30 -25.19 -24.48 -42.35
N VAL A 31 -26.27 -24.69 -43.10
CA VAL A 31 -26.58 -24.01 -44.37
C VAL A 31 -26.77 -22.52 -44.12
N LYS A 32 -26.03 -21.67 -44.85
CA LYS A 32 -26.21 -20.21 -44.85
C LYS A 32 -27.59 -19.84 -45.40
N VAL A 33 -28.42 -19.23 -44.57
CA VAL A 33 -29.55 -18.42 -45.02
C VAL A 33 -29.08 -16.97 -45.02
N GLU A 34 -28.97 -16.36 -46.21
CA GLU A 34 -28.66 -14.94 -46.36
C GLU A 34 -29.87 -14.10 -45.95
N SER A 35 -29.79 -13.45 -44.78
CA SER A 35 -30.67 -12.34 -44.43
C SER A 35 -29.91 -11.03 -44.62
N ASN A 36 -30.26 -10.31 -45.70
CA ASN A 36 -29.77 -8.98 -46.01
C ASN A 36 -30.33 -7.98 -45.00
N THR A 37 -29.48 -7.49 -44.09
CA THR A 37 -29.77 -6.32 -43.25
C THR A 37 -28.66 -5.31 -43.49
N GLN A 38 -29.03 -4.09 -43.92
CA GLN A 38 -28.08 -2.99 -44.11
C GLN A 38 -27.43 -2.64 -42.77
N GLU A 39 -26.22 -3.12 -42.55
CA GLU A 39 -25.36 -2.68 -41.45
C GLU A 39 -24.84 -1.27 -41.75
N SER A 40 -25.28 -0.30 -40.95
CA SER A 40 -24.47 0.91 -40.75
C SER A 40 -23.12 0.47 -40.20
N SER A 41 -22.03 0.69 -40.93
CA SER A 41 -20.69 0.26 -40.53
C SER A 41 -20.29 0.93 -39.19
N LYS A 42 -20.43 0.20 -38.08
CA LYS A 42 -19.89 0.62 -36.78
C LYS A 42 -18.37 0.78 -36.96
N PRO A 43 -17.78 1.95 -36.62
CA PRO A 43 -16.34 2.13 -36.77
C PRO A 43 -15.59 1.05 -35.99
N SER A 44 -14.57 0.46 -36.62
CA SER A 44 -13.70 -0.51 -35.95
C SER A 44 -12.93 0.21 -34.84
N LEU A 45 -12.95 -0.35 -33.63
CA LEU A 45 -12.31 0.22 -32.44
C LEU A 45 -11.09 -0.61 -32.05
N GLN A 46 -10.10 0.03 -31.44
CA GLN A 46 -8.93 -0.63 -30.85
C GLN A 46 -8.47 0.09 -29.57
N ASP A 47 -7.72 -0.61 -28.73
CA ASP A 47 -7.12 -0.07 -27.51
C ASP A 47 -6.22 1.14 -27.81
N ASP A 48 -6.38 2.20 -27.03
CA ASP A 48 -5.51 3.36 -27.06
C ASP A 48 -4.16 3.02 -26.42
N ASN A 49 -3.17 2.73 -27.26
CA ASN A 49 -1.79 2.46 -26.87
C ASN A 49 -0.86 3.67 -27.09
N SER A 50 -1.39 4.89 -27.04
CA SER A 50 -0.61 6.12 -27.23
C SER A 50 0.44 6.38 -26.15
N SER A 51 0.26 5.81 -24.95
CA SER A 51 1.26 5.85 -23.87
C SER A 51 2.18 4.63 -23.90
N ALA A 52 3.47 4.85 -23.66
CA ALA A 52 4.42 3.76 -23.45
C ALA A 52 3.96 2.85 -22.29
N ARG A 53 4.07 1.54 -22.49
CA ARG A 53 3.77 0.53 -21.49
C ARG A 53 4.69 0.70 -20.28
N ARG A 54 4.15 0.45 -19.09
CA ARG A 54 4.95 0.52 -17.86
C ARG A 54 5.95 -0.64 -17.80
N THR A 55 7.22 -0.31 -17.58
CA THR A 55 8.29 -1.25 -17.27
C THR A 55 8.74 -1.06 -15.83
N ILE A 56 9.06 -2.14 -15.11
CA ILE A 56 9.65 -2.04 -13.77
C ILE A 56 11.13 -1.67 -13.91
N ASN A 57 11.61 -0.71 -13.10
CA ASN A 57 13.04 -0.37 -13.03
C ASN A 57 13.70 -1.06 -11.83
N ASN A 58 14.86 -1.68 -12.04
CA ASN A 58 15.62 -2.43 -11.02
C ASN A 58 16.10 -1.61 -9.80
N THR A 59 15.97 -0.28 -9.82
CA THR A 59 16.35 0.61 -8.71
C THR A 59 15.40 0.48 -7.51
N GLU A 60 14.18 -0.02 -7.72
CA GLU A 60 13.20 -0.32 -6.66
C GLU A 60 13.55 -1.56 -5.82
N ALA A 61 14.60 -2.33 -6.18
CA ALA A 61 14.93 -3.61 -5.52
C ALA A 61 15.84 -3.48 -4.28
N ALA A 62 16.42 -2.30 -4.01
CA ALA A 62 17.27 -2.13 -2.83
C ALA A 62 16.43 -2.28 -1.56
N ALA A 63 16.79 -3.20 -0.66
CA ALA A 63 16.00 -3.52 0.54
C ALA A 63 15.68 -2.29 1.41
N LEU A 64 16.59 -1.30 1.45
CA LEU A 64 16.40 -0.05 2.19
C LEU A 64 15.47 0.96 1.48
N LEU A 65 15.13 0.77 0.21
CA LEU A 65 14.18 1.61 -0.53
C LEU A 65 12.81 0.94 -0.71
N GLN A 66 12.66 -0.29 -0.21
CA GLN A 66 11.37 -0.96 -0.18
C GLN A 66 10.43 -0.19 0.75
N PRO A 67 9.22 0.14 0.30
CA PRO A 67 8.29 0.86 1.16
C PRO A 67 7.74 -0.07 2.25
N GLY A 68 7.47 0.51 3.40
CA GLY A 68 6.92 -0.19 4.55
C GLY A 68 6.06 0.74 5.41
N PHE A 69 5.32 0.12 6.33
CA PHE A 69 4.58 0.85 7.36
C PHE A 69 5.55 1.56 8.32
N GLY A 70 6.69 0.95 8.59
CA GLY A 70 7.72 1.53 9.44
C GLY A 70 9.02 0.74 9.38
N PHE A 71 10.06 1.33 9.96
CA PHE A 71 11.36 0.69 10.12
C PHE A 71 11.96 1.02 11.49
N SER A 72 12.77 0.10 12.00
CA SER A 72 13.52 0.28 13.23
C SER A 72 14.98 -0.17 13.10
N ALA A 73 15.87 0.47 13.84
CA ALA A 73 17.24 0.05 14.05
C ALA A 73 17.55 -0.05 15.55
N LYS A 74 18.32 -1.06 15.94
CA LYS A 74 18.78 -1.22 17.32
C LYS A 74 19.86 -0.19 17.63
N ILE A 75 19.79 0.41 18.82
CA ILE A 75 20.83 1.34 19.32
C ILE A 75 22.10 0.52 19.60
N PRO A 76 23.23 0.78 18.91
CA PRO A 76 24.45 0.01 19.07
C PRO A 76 25.04 0.09 20.48
N ARG A 77 25.62 -1.01 20.96
CA ARG A 77 26.52 -1.03 22.13
C ARG A 77 27.82 -1.70 21.73
N ARG A 78 28.92 -0.95 21.73
CA ARG A 78 30.24 -1.46 21.37
C ARG A 78 30.75 -2.42 22.43
N ASN A 79 31.31 -3.55 22.00
CA ASN A 79 32.05 -4.41 22.91
C ASN A 79 33.36 -3.73 23.33
N GLN A 80 33.44 -3.29 24.58
CA GLN A 80 34.59 -2.58 25.11
C GLN A 80 35.83 -3.48 25.31
N ARG A 81 35.68 -4.81 25.19
CA ARG A 81 36.78 -5.78 25.26
C ARG A 81 37.40 -6.06 23.88
N GLY A 82 37.89 -5.01 23.22
CA GLY A 82 38.77 -5.13 22.04
C GLY A 82 38.17 -4.66 20.72
N GLU A 83 36.88 -4.28 20.67
CA GLU A 83 36.30 -3.72 19.44
C GLU A 83 36.45 -2.19 19.41
N ALA A 84 36.90 -1.68 18.26
CA ALA A 84 37.12 -0.25 18.05
C ALA A 84 35.84 0.52 17.72
N PHE A 85 34.86 -0.15 17.10
CA PHE A 85 33.56 0.43 16.76
C PHE A 85 32.46 -0.65 16.67
N GLU A 86 31.21 -0.23 16.80
CA GLU A 86 29.98 -1.00 16.53
C GLU A 86 29.06 -0.12 15.68
N LYS A 87 28.82 -0.54 14.43
CA LYS A 87 28.02 0.20 13.45
C LYS A 87 26.52 0.05 13.70
N ILE A 88 25.71 0.84 13.01
CA ILE A 88 24.28 0.54 12.89
C ILE A 88 24.12 -0.84 12.24
N GLY A 89 23.39 -1.72 12.92
CA GLY A 89 23.04 -3.04 12.43
C GLY A 89 21.95 -3.01 11.35
N ASP A 90 21.24 -4.12 11.21
CA ASP A 90 20.19 -4.25 10.20
C ASP A 90 18.98 -3.36 10.49
N ILE A 91 18.46 -2.75 9.44
CA ILE A 91 17.22 -1.98 9.49
C ILE A 91 16.06 -2.97 9.27
N THR A 92 15.19 -3.07 10.27
CA THR A 92 14.10 -4.05 10.28
C THR A 92 12.78 -3.35 9.95
N ALA A 93 12.02 -3.89 8.99
CA ALA A 93 10.66 -3.43 8.72
C ALA A 93 9.73 -3.79 9.88
N ILE A 94 8.89 -2.83 10.29
CA ILE A 94 7.92 -2.99 11.37
C ILE A 94 6.52 -2.62 10.88
N ASN A 95 5.51 -3.25 11.48
CA ASN A 95 4.09 -2.96 11.27
C ASN A 95 3.34 -3.22 12.59
N GLY A 96 2.16 -2.65 12.74
CA GLY A 96 1.34 -2.79 13.95
C GLY A 96 0.43 -1.60 14.16
N GLU A 97 -0.27 -1.63 15.30
CA GLU A 97 -1.13 -0.53 15.74
C GLU A 97 -0.30 0.58 16.40
N LEU A 98 -0.65 1.85 16.19
CA LEU A 98 0.11 2.99 16.74
C LEU A 98 0.10 3.07 18.26
N LEU A 99 -0.90 2.47 18.92
CA LEU A 99 -1.00 2.42 20.38
C LEU A 99 -0.03 1.40 20.99
N SER A 100 0.45 0.44 20.18
CA SER A 100 1.46 -0.53 20.60
C SER A 100 2.84 -0.03 20.21
N ILE A 101 3.72 0.16 21.20
CA ILE A 101 5.08 0.61 20.93
C ILE A 101 5.90 -0.58 20.42
N PRO A 102 6.53 -0.49 19.23
CA PRO A 102 7.39 -1.56 18.70
C PRO A 102 8.50 -1.92 19.70
N HIS A 103 8.76 -3.22 19.88
CA HIS A 103 9.82 -3.75 20.76
C HIS A 103 9.68 -3.43 22.25
N GLU A 104 8.55 -2.89 22.70
CA GLU A 104 8.36 -2.43 24.08
C GLU A 104 8.68 -3.51 25.11
N GLN A 105 8.10 -4.71 24.95
CA GLN A 105 8.33 -5.82 25.87
C GLN A 105 9.80 -6.22 25.94
N GLU A 106 10.50 -6.24 24.80
CA GLU A 106 11.93 -6.55 24.75
C GLU A 106 12.73 -5.50 25.54
N VAL A 107 12.51 -4.22 25.26
CA VAL A 107 13.29 -3.13 25.85
C VAL A 107 13.06 -2.99 27.36
N ARG A 108 11.84 -3.27 27.85
CA ARG A 108 11.57 -3.32 29.30
C ARG A 108 12.42 -4.36 30.02
N THR A 109 12.75 -5.50 29.38
CA THR A 109 13.60 -6.52 30.01
C THR A 109 15.08 -6.13 30.14
N TYR A 110 15.50 -5.04 29.49
CA TYR A 110 16.88 -4.63 29.50
C TYR A 110 17.36 -4.11 30.85
N GLY A 111 16.46 -3.63 31.72
CA GLY A 111 16.78 -3.19 33.08
C GLY A 111 15.67 -3.57 34.06
N GLU A 112 15.76 -3.06 35.29
CA GLU A 112 14.79 -3.38 36.36
C GLU A 112 13.96 -2.17 36.77
N ASP A 113 14.46 -0.96 36.54
CA ASP A 113 13.76 0.28 36.89
C ASP A 113 12.85 0.73 35.74
N GLU A 114 11.54 0.69 35.97
CA GLU A 114 10.54 1.11 34.99
C GLU A 114 10.60 2.61 34.69
N ASP A 115 11.18 3.43 35.58
CA ASP A 115 11.35 4.87 35.32
C ASP A 115 12.47 5.15 34.30
N ASP A 116 13.39 4.21 34.14
CA ASP A 116 14.45 4.26 33.13
C ASP A 116 13.97 3.81 31.74
N PHE A 117 12.81 3.16 31.64
CA PHE A 117 12.15 2.90 30.36
C PHE A 117 11.48 4.18 29.87
N ILE A 118 11.96 4.69 28.73
CA ILE A 118 11.46 5.92 28.12
C ILE A 118 11.18 5.75 26.63
N HIS A 119 10.27 6.56 26.11
CA HIS A 119 10.06 6.67 24.67
C HIS A 119 9.67 8.09 24.25
N SER A 120 9.92 8.39 22.99
CA SER A 120 9.70 9.69 22.35
C SER A 120 8.26 10.23 22.35
N HIS A 121 7.28 9.47 22.88
CA HIS A 121 5.86 9.84 22.94
C HIS A 121 5.27 9.71 24.37
N ASP A 122 6.12 9.58 25.40
CA ASP A 122 5.65 9.35 26.77
C ASP A 122 5.12 10.61 27.48
N GLY A 123 5.28 11.78 26.86
CA GLY A 123 4.84 13.07 27.40
C GLY A 123 5.58 13.52 28.66
N LYS A 124 6.65 12.84 29.09
CA LYS A 124 7.38 13.15 30.35
C LYS A 124 8.33 14.36 30.22
N LYS A 125 8.72 14.75 29.01
CA LYS A 125 9.50 15.98 28.70
C LYS A 125 8.93 16.66 27.45
N LEU A 126 9.21 17.94 27.25
CA LEU A 126 8.64 18.74 26.15
C LEU A 126 8.90 18.12 24.77
N HIS A 127 10.11 17.62 24.49
CA HIS A 127 10.45 16.98 23.21
C HIS A 127 9.82 15.60 23.00
N ARG A 128 9.19 15.05 24.05
CA ARG A 128 8.46 13.77 24.05
C ARG A 128 6.94 13.96 24.02
N ILE A 129 6.46 15.20 23.90
CA ILE A 129 5.06 15.54 23.65
C ILE A 129 4.90 15.71 22.13
N ARG A 130 4.33 14.71 21.47
CA ARG A 130 4.21 14.67 20.01
C ARG A 130 2.77 14.35 19.60
N ASP A 131 2.09 15.37 19.07
CA ASP A 131 0.70 15.25 18.64
C ASP A 131 0.63 14.77 17.18
N LEU A 132 0.66 13.45 17.01
CA LEU A 132 0.50 12.73 15.74
C LEU A 132 -0.61 11.67 15.88
N GLN A 133 -1.43 11.53 14.85
CA GLN A 133 -2.59 10.63 14.80
C GLN A 133 -2.34 9.38 13.94
N PHE A 134 -1.53 9.49 12.89
CA PHE A 134 -1.29 8.42 11.92
C PHE A 134 0.13 7.87 11.96
N VAL A 135 1.03 8.54 12.68
CA VAL A 135 2.45 8.21 12.82
C VAL A 135 2.88 8.16 14.29
N ARG A 136 3.84 7.28 14.57
CA ARG A 136 4.72 7.31 15.73
C ARG A 136 6.15 7.24 15.24
N SER A 137 7.01 8.12 15.74
CA SER A 137 8.44 8.12 15.41
C SER A 137 9.29 8.56 16.59
N GLY A 138 10.53 8.11 16.59
CA GLY A 138 11.58 8.53 17.49
C GLY A 138 12.35 7.35 18.03
N TYR A 139 12.36 7.19 19.35
CA TYR A 139 13.07 6.12 20.04
C TYR A 139 12.23 5.53 21.18
N LEU A 140 12.58 4.30 21.56
CA LEU A 140 12.34 3.70 22.86
C LEU A 140 13.66 3.13 23.38
N LEU A 141 13.97 3.33 24.66
CA LEU A 141 15.19 2.81 25.24
C LEU A 141 15.07 2.66 26.76
N HIS A 142 15.94 1.81 27.30
CA HIS A 142 16.14 1.68 28.73
C HIS A 142 17.44 2.38 29.11
N LEU A 143 17.35 3.41 29.96
CA LEU A 143 18.51 4.21 30.41
C LEU A 143 19.44 3.37 31.30
N GLY A 144 18.89 2.67 32.30
CA GLY A 144 19.60 1.73 33.18
C GLY A 144 19.73 0.30 32.64
N ALA A 145 19.98 0.12 31.35
CA ALA A 145 20.13 -1.21 30.78
C ALA A 145 21.28 -2.00 31.45
N LYS A 146 21.03 -3.26 31.79
CA LYS A 146 21.97 -4.18 32.45
C LYS A 146 23.29 -4.26 31.67
N LEU A 147 24.37 -4.43 32.43
CA LEU A 147 25.70 -4.66 31.90
C LEU A 147 25.75 -6.05 31.24
N GLU A 148 26.10 -6.10 29.96
CA GLU A 148 26.40 -7.38 29.30
C GLU A 148 27.88 -7.69 29.55
N LEU A 149 28.13 -8.70 30.39
CA LEU A 149 29.48 -9.11 30.78
C LEU A 149 29.62 -10.63 30.63
N ASN A 150 30.41 -11.04 29.63
CA ASN A 150 30.79 -12.44 29.45
C ASN A 150 32.31 -12.59 29.53
N ARG A 151 32.77 -13.66 30.17
CA ARG A 151 34.19 -13.99 30.27
C ARG A 151 34.70 -14.62 28.97
N GLU A 152 33.94 -15.56 28.41
CA GLU A 152 34.26 -16.23 27.14
C GLU A 152 32.94 -16.47 26.36
N PRO A 153 32.75 -15.86 25.17
CA PRO A 153 33.63 -14.85 24.58
C PRO A 153 33.72 -13.60 25.46
N LYS A 154 34.85 -12.87 25.38
CA LYS A 154 35.07 -11.63 26.14
C LYS A 154 34.14 -10.52 25.66
N VAL A 155 33.07 -10.27 26.41
CA VAL A 155 32.10 -9.21 26.12
C VAL A 155 32.01 -8.24 27.30
N LEU A 156 32.00 -6.94 26.98
CA LEU A 156 31.63 -5.87 27.90
C LEU A 156 30.84 -4.80 27.13
N ARG A 157 29.52 -4.78 27.28
CA ARG A 157 28.67 -3.71 26.73
C ARG A 157 27.95 -3.01 27.87
N ALA A 158 28.10 -1.70 27.97
CA ALA A 158 27.51 -0.85 29.01
C ALA A 158 26.70 0.30 28.38
N GLY A 159 25.81 0.91 29.15
CA GLY A 159 25.03 2.08 28.76
C GLY A 159 23.65 1.77 28.17
N PRO A 160 22.87 2.83 27.88
CA PRO A 160 21.51 2.71 27.37
C PRO A 160 21.40 1.94 26.05
N THR A 161 20.28 1.27 25.84
CA THR A 161 19.96 0.63 24.55
C THR A 161 18.47 0.39 24.39
N GLY A 162 18.08 0.09 23.15
CA GLY A 162 16.71 0.06 22.67
C GLY A 162 16.69 0.20 21.16
N TYR A 163 15.72 0.95 20.64
CA TYR A 163 15.52 1.11 19.21
C TYR A 163 15.17 2.55 18.83
N VAL A 164 15.61 2.94 17.64
CA VAL A 164 15.13 4.13 16.92
C VAL A 164 14.21 3.65 15.81
N TYR A 165 13.04 4.26 15.65
CA TYR A 165 12.03 3.79 14.71
C TYR A 165 11.08 4.88 14.21
N TYR A 166 10.40 4.60 13.10
CA TYR A 166 9.11 5.19 12.80
C TYR A 166 8.11 4.10 12.40
N LEU A 167 6.84 4.34 12.65
CA LEU A 167 5.71 3.50 12.29
C LEU A 167 4.56 4.41 11.88
N GLY A 168 3.98 4.17 10.71
CA GLY A 168 2.78 4.84 10.23
C GLY A 168 1.67 3.84 9.95
N THR A 169 0.43 4.33 9.97
CA THR A 169 -0.78 3.57 9.62
C THR A 169 -1.61 4.35 8.61
N LYS A 170 -2.51 3.65 7.91
CA LYS A 170 -3.33 4.22 6.83
C LYS A 170 -2.48 5.00 5.81
N PRO A 171 -1.66 4.32 5.00
CA PRO A 171 -0.93 4.98 3.92
C PRO A 171 -1.88 5.83 3.07
N ALA A 172 -1.47 7.06 2.76
CA ALA A 172 -2.35 8.07 2.19
C ALA A 172 -2.93 7.63 0.83
N LYS A 173 -4.23 7.89 0.62
CA LYS A 173 -4.92 7.62 -0.66
C LYS A 173 -5.34 8.88 -1.38
N ALA A 174 -5.23 10.03 -0.72
CA ALA A 174 -5.53 11.34 -1.26
C ALA A 174 -4.44 12.35 -0.88
N PHE A 175 -4.23 13.36 -1.72
CA PHE A 175 -3.21 14.40 -1.52
C PHE A 175 -3.75 15.79 -1.77
N PRO A 176 -3.19 16.80 -1.08
CA PRO A 176 -3.37 18.19 -1.46
C PRO A 176 -3.09 18.42 -2.95
N SER A 177 -3.91 19.27 -3.58
CA SER A 177 -3.76 19.63 -5.00
C SER A 177 -2.51 20.49 -5.29
N GLN A 178 -1.91 21.07 -4.26
CA GLN A 178 -0.76 21.99 -4.34
C GLN A 178 0.34 21.57 -3.35
N THR A 179 1.31 22.46 -3.12
CA THR A 179 2.34 22.26 -2.11
C THR A 179 1.77 22.20 -0.69
N ALA A 180 2.30 21.30 0.15
CA ALA A 180 1.99 21.22 1.56
C ALA A 180 3.28 21.27 2.41
N THR A 181 3.22 22.04 3.51
CA THR A 181 4.32 22.11 4.48
C THR A 181 3.99 21.25 5.69
N TYR A 182 4.96 20.44 6.09
CA TYR A 182 4.87 19.57 7.26
C TYR A 182 5.89 20.02 8.29
N HIS A 183 5.46 20.08 9.54
CA HIS A 183 6.30 20.39 10.70
C HIS A 183 6.31 19.21 11.66
N GLY A 184 7.46 18.92 12.24
CA GLY A 184 7.55 17.87 13.25
C GLY A 184 8.94 17.74 13.85
N SER A 185 9.33 16.48 14.08
CA SER A 185 10.57 16.13 14.76
C SER A 185 11.38 15.11 13.98
N TRP A 186 12.64 14.94 14.37
CA TRP A 186 13.49 13.86 13.90
C TRP A 186 14.35 13.34 15.05
N ASP A 187 14.78 12.10 14.94
CA ASP A 187 15.54 11.40 15.96
C ASP A 187 16.57 10.50 15.28
N PHE A 188 17.56 10.05 16.05
CA PHE A 188 18.68 9.31 15.50
C PHE A 188 19.29 8.36 16.50
N THR A 189 20.07 7.42 15.97
CA THR A 189 21.14 6.76 16.73
C THR A 189 22.42 6.75 15.91
N THR A 190 23.54 7.04 16.56
CA THR A 190 24.87 6.93 15.94
C THR A 190 25.42 5.52 16.11
N GLU A 191 26.46 5.19 15.36
CA GLU A 191 27.39 4.13 15.74
C GLU A 191 28.09 4.46 17.08
N ALA A 192 28.73 3.46 17.67
CA ALA A 192 29.57 3.63 18.85
C ALA A 192 31.04 3.40 18.47
N ARG A 193 31.93 4.39 18.64
CA ARG A 193 33.35 4.29 18.24
C ARG A 193 34.28 4.86 19.31
N ALA A 194 35.33 4.11 19.65
CA ALA A 194 36.25 4.48 20.74
C ALA A 194 37.02 5.79 20.51
N ALA A 195 37.27 6.17 19.25
CA ALA A 195 38.13 7.29 18.85
C ALA A 195 37.38 8.59 18.51
N ASN A 196 36.16 8.78 19.03
CA ASN A 196 35.37 9.98 18.76
C ASN A 196 35.72 11.16 19.68
N PRO A 197 35.33 12.41 19.32
CA PRO A 197 35.54 13.56 20.19
C PRO A 197 34.85 13.34 21.52
N THR A 198 35.65 13.27 22.58
CA THR A 198 35.13 13.30 23.95
C THR A 198 34.39 14.64 24.13
N ASN A 199 33.17 14.60 24.67
CA ASN A 199 32.32 15.76 24.99
C ASN A 199 31.46 16.36 23.85
N TYR A 200 31.31 15.72 22.68
CA TYR A 200 30.30 16.16 21.72
C TYR A 200 28.86 15.95 22.26
N PHE A 201 28.66 14.85 22.98
CA PHE A 201 27.41 14.51 23.67
C PHE A 201 27.57 14.70 25.18
N GLU A 202 26.47 15.02 25.88
CA GLU A 202 26.50 15.38 27.30
C GLU A 202 26.79 14.18 28.23
N THR A 203 26.41 12.98 27.82
CA THR A 203 26.55 11.77 28.64
C THR A 203 27.87 11.05 28.34
N GLY A 204 28.66 10.79 29.39
CA GLY A 204 29.87 9.98 29.29
C GLY A 204 29.59 8.61 28.66
N GLY A 205 30.24 8.31 27.53
CA GLY A 205 30.04 7.06 26.80
C GLY A 205 29.10 7.15 25.59
N ALA A 206 28.31 8.21 25.42
CA ALA A 206 27.49 8.38 24.23
C ALA A 206 28.37 8.60 22.99
N GLY A 207 28.08 7.89 21.90
CA GLY A 207 28.90 7.88 20.68
C GLY A 207 30.22 7.10 20.80
N THR A 208 30.59 6.64 22.00
CA THR A 208 31.85 5.90 22.24
C THR A 208 31.64 4.48 22.75
N ASN A 209 30.77 4.28 23.73
CA ASN A 209 30.40 2.98 24.32
C ASN A 209 29.07 2.47 23.78
N PHE A 210 28.13 3.38 23.53
CA PHE A 210 26.82 3.11 22.95
C PHE A 210 26.46 4.21 21.95
N GLY A 211 25.55 3.92 21.03
CA GLY A 211 25.08 4.89 20.03
C GLY A 211 24.41 6.07 20.72
N ALA A 212 24.84 7.29 20.38
CA ALA A 212 24.22 8.49 20.93
C ALA A 212 22.80 8.65 20.38
N THR A 213 21.92 9.23 21.19
CA THR A 213 20.51 9.49 20.84
C THR A 213 20.15 10.95 21.17
N PRO A 214 18.94 11.43 20.82
CA PRO A 214 18.48 12.75 21.22
C PRO A 214 18.59 13.04 22.73
N GLU A 215 18.49 12.04 23.61
CA GLU A 215 18.65 12.23 25.06
C GLU A 215 20.07 12.64 25.49
N ASN A 216 21.07 12.46 24.62
CA ASN A 216 22.48 12.80 24.90
C ASN A 216 22.94 14.06 24.13
N SER A 217 22.06 14.67 23.34
CA SER A 217 22.40 15.67 22.32
C SER A 217 22.66 17.09 22.81
N GLY A 218 22.35 17.39 24.08
CA GLY A 218 22.37 18.75 24.62
C GLY A 218 21.38 19.69 23.93
N ALA A 219 20.24 19.16 23.48
CA ALA A 219 19.14 19.96 22.94
C ALA A 219 18.27 20.58 24.06
N ASN A 220 17.54 21.64 23.74
CA ASN A 220 16.55 22.25 24.65
C ASN A 220 15.38 21.27 24.88
N VAL A 221 15.10 20.91 26.14
CA VAL A 221 14.05 19.95 26.50
C VAL A 221 13.08 20.47 27.55
N ASP A 222 13.29 21.69 28.06
CA ASP A 222 12.67 22.23 29.27
C ASP A 222 12.30 23.72 29.20
N ASP A 223 12.70 24.48 28.17
CA ASP A 223 12.30 25.87 27.93
C ASP A 223 11.33 25.97 26.73
N ASP A 224 10.03 25.99 27.03
CA ASP A 224 8.94 26.04 26.05
C ASP A 224 8.79 27.39 25.32
N SER A 225 9.53 28.42 25.76
CA SER A 225 9.58 29.71 25.06
C SER A 225 10.45 29.68 23.80
N LYS A 226 11.16 28.57 23.56
CA LYS A 226 12.11 28.40 22.46
C LYS A 226 11.92 27.06 21.74
N PRO A 227 12.41 26.91 20.50
CA PRO A 227 12.43 25.63 19.81
C PRO A 227 12.95 24.48 20.67
N ILE A 228 12.20 23.37 20.69
CA ILE A 228 12.44 22.20 21.53
C ILE A 228 13.09 21.08 20.72
N GLY A 229 14.09 20.43 21.29
CA GLY A 229 14.67 19.18 20.80
C GLY A 229 15.20 19.27 19.37
N HIS A 230 14.76 18.32 18.54
CA HIS A 230 15.13 18.18 17.14
C HIS A 230 13.90 18.39 16.28
N THR A 231 13.87 19.48 15.52
CA THR A 231 12.73 19.85 14.68
C THR A 231 13.00 19.58 13.22
N SER A 232 11.94 19.23 12.49
CA SER A 232 11.97 18.99 11.05
C SER A 232 10.91 19.84 10.35
N GLN A 233 11.25 20.31 9.16
CA GLN A 233 10.30 20.97 8.26
C GLN A 233 10.46 20.39 6.86
N PHE A 234 9.34 20.05 6.23
CA PHE A 234 9.30 19.54 4.87
C PHE A 234 8.30 20.31 4.03
N THR A 235 8.59 20.45 2.74
CA THR A 235 7.67 20.97 1.73
C THR A 235 7.51 19.90 0.66
N ALA A 236 6.31 19.34 0.58
CA ALA A 236 5.90 18.39 -0.45
C ALA A 236 5.23 19.16 -1.58
N ASP A 237 5.74 19.04 -2.80
CA ASP A 237 5.11 19.51 -4.02
C ASP A 237 4.54 18.29 -4.75
N PHE A 238 3.24 18.04 -4.59
CA PHE A 238 2.58 16.88 -5.19
C PHE A 238 2.44 17.00 -6.71
N SER A 239 2.40 18.22 -7.26
CA SER A 239 2.32 18.45 -8.71
C SER A 239 3.65 18.11 -9.40
N ASN A 240 4.76 18.62 -8.84
CA ASN A 240 6.11 18.33 -9.35
C ASN A 240 6.70 17.03 -8.81
N LYS A 241 5.99 16.36 -7.90
CA LYS A 241 6.38 15.10 -7.25
C LYS A 241 7.73 15.21 -6.53
N THR A 242 7.95 16.28 -5.78
CA THR A 242 9.18 16.50 -5.01
C THR A 242 8.90 16.72 -3.55
N LEU A 243 9.82 16.31 -2.68
CA LEU A 243 9.81 16.61 -1.25
C LEU A 243 11.17 17.17 -0.86
N ASN A 244 11.20 18.39 -0.33
CA ASN A 244 12.40 18.99 0.23
C ASN A 244 12.21 19.22 1.72
N GLY A 245 13.27 19.23 2.51
CA GLY A 245 13.16 19.54 3.93
C GLY A 245 14.48 19.82 4.61
N THR A 246 14.42 20.20 5.88
CA THR A 246 15.60 20.47 6.71
C THR A 246 15.41 19.87 8.10
N LEU A 247 16.47 19.25 8.60
CA LEU A 247 16.55 18.69 9.95
C LEU A 247 17.44 19.59 10.82
N VAL A 248 16.91 20.02 11.97
CA VAL A 248 17.53 21.03 12.83
C VAL A 248 17.66 20.51 14.26
N ARG A 249 18.81 20.79 14.90
CA ARG A 249 19.02 20.64 16.35
C ARG A 249 18.83 22.00 17.02
N ASN A 250 17.98 22.06 18.04
CA ASN A 250 17.75 23.25 18.84
C ASN A 250 18.52 23.12 20.16
N GLY A 251 19.67 23.81 20.28
CA GLY A 251 20.61 23.65 21.39
C GLY A 251 20.04 24.05 22.75
N TYR A 252 20.60 23.50 23.82
CA TYR A 252 20.24 23.84 25.19
C TYR A 252 20.54 25.31 25.52
N VAL A 253 19.74 25.91 26.41
CA VAL A 253 19.83 27.32 26.78
C VAL A 253 19.98 27.47 28.29
N ASN A 254 21.15 27.91 28.74
CA ASN A 254 21.39 28.34 30.11
C ASN A 254 22.44 29.47 30.16
N PRO A 255 22.18 30.62 30.84
CA PRO A 255 20.88 31.02 31.41
C PRO A 255 19.82 31.23 30.31
N ARG A 256 18.53 31.16 30.65
CA ARG A 256 17.41 31.29 29.68
C ARG A 256 17.44 32.59 28.84
N THR A 257 18.15 33.61 29.32
CA THR A 257 18.37 34.89 28.62
C THR A 257 19.35 34.81 27.45
N LYS A 258 20.13 33.74 27.32
CA LYS A 258 21.09 33.55 26.20
C LYS A 258 20.35 33.26 24.89
N GLU A 259 20.87 33.73 23.76
CA GLU A 259 20.39 33.31 22.44
C GLU A 259 20.59 31.80 22.24
N GLN A 260 19.60 31.14 21.64
CA GLN A 260 19.66 29.70 21.39
C GLN A 260 20.48 29.42 20.13
N GLU A 261 21.38 28.46 20.20
CA GLU A 261 22.05 27.94 19.02
C GLU A 261 21.11 27.02 18.24
N ILE A 262 20.78 27.40 17.01
CA ILE A 262 19.96 26.61 16.08
C ILE A 262 20.86 26.06 14.99
N THR A 263 21.06 24.74 14.96
CA THR A 263 22.02 24.09 14.05
C THR A 263 21.28 23.24 13.01
N PRO A 264 21.19 23.68 11.74
CA PRO A 264 20.76 22.81 10.64
C PRO A 264 21.80 21.70 10.42
N LEU A 265 21.35 20.44 10.38
CA LEU A 265 22.24 19.27 10.25
C LEU A 265 22.11 18.56 8.90
N TYR A 266 20.89 18.46 8.35
CA TYR A 266 20.66 17.86 7.03
C TYR A 266 19.68 18.65 6.18
N ASP A 267 19.91 18.64 4.87
CA ASP A 267 18.89 18.90 3.86
C ASP A 267 18.37 17.59 3.28
N ILE A 268 17.06 17.51 3.11
CA ILE A 268 16.36 16.39 2.48
C ILE A 268 15.95 16.79 1.06
N ASN A 269 16.21 15.91 0.10
CA ASN A 269 15.73 16.03 -1.27
C ASN A 269 15.23 14.66 -1.76
N ALA A 270 13.95 14.57 -2.08
CA ALA A 270 13.31 13.33 -2.47
C ALA A 270 12.29 13.52 -3.60
N THR A 271 12.02 12.44 -4.30
CA THR A 271 10.98 12.34 -5.32
C THR A 271 9.79 11.55 -4.76
N ILE A 272 8.58 12.02 -5.03
CA ILE A 272 7.33 11.37 -4.62
C ILE A 272 6.90 10.37 -5.70
N GLN A 273 6.64 9.13 -5.29
CA GLN A 273 6.14 8.07 -6.16
C GLN A 273 5.05 7.30 -5.40
N GLY A 274 3.85 7.23 -5.98
CA GLY A 274 2.69 6.73 -5.24
C GLY A 274 2.40 7.63 -4.02
N ASN A 275 2.28 7.02 -2.84
CA ASN A 275 2.24 7.73 -1.55
C ASN A 275 3.55 7.64 -0.77
N ARG A 276 4.63 7.30 -1.46
CA ARG A 276 5.98 7.16 -0.92
C ARG A 276 6.88 8.27 -1.45
N PHE A 277 8.01 8.45 -0.80
CA PHE A 277 9.08 9.27 -1.30
C PHE A 277 10.42 8.60 -1.06
N SER A 278 11.36 8.80 -1.98
CA SER A 278 12.72 8.31 -1.87
C SER A 278 13.71 9.33 -2.41
N GLY A 279 14.93 9.35 -1.85
CA GLY A 279 15.92 10.36 -2.22
C GLY A 279 17.17 10.35 -1.37
N LYS A 280 17.65 11.54 -1.04
CA LYS A 280 18.90 11.77 -0.34
C LYS A 280 18.73 12.66 0.89
N ALA A 281 19.60 12.46 1.86
CA ALA A 281 19.88 13.41 2.93
C ALA A 281 21.32 13.91 2.75
N ASN A 282 21.51 15.22 2.68
CA ASN A 282 22.82 15.85 2.50
C ASN A 282 23.22 16.53 3.81
N ALA A 283 24.38 16.16 4.35
CA ALA A 283 24.94 16.74 5.55
C ALA A 283 25.29 18.22 5.32
N LYS A 284 24.93 19.09 6.26
CA LYS A 284 25.23 20.52 6.18
C LYS A 284 26.71 20.86 6.41
N ASN A 285 27.41 20.01 7.15
CA ASN A 285 28.83 20.17 7.47
C ASN A 285 29.54 18.82 7.41
N SER A 286 30.32 18.58 6.36
CA SER A 286 31.06 17.32 6.17
C SER A 286 32.11 17.03 7.25
N GLU A 287 32.54 18.06 7.97
CA GLU A 287 33.51 17.97 9.06
C GLU A 287 32.83 17.66 10.41
N ASP A 288 31.50 17.62 10.48
CA ASP A 288 30.82 17.20 11.72
C ASP A 288 31.14 15.72 12.01
N PRO A 289 31.64 15.40 13.22
CA PRO A 289 32.11 14.07 13.56
C PRO A 289 31.01 12.99 13.58
N TYR A 290 29.73 13.37 13.70
CA TYR A 290 28.59 12.45 13.76
C TYR A 290 27.54 12.70 12.68
N PHE A 291 27.40 13.93 12.21
CA PHE A 291 26.38 14.36 11.24
C PHE A 291 26.98 14.81 9.90
N GLY A 292 28.25 14.51 9.63
CA GLY A 292 28.96 14.93 8.43
C GLY A 292 28.87 13.98 7.24
N LYS A 293 27.94 13.03 7.23
CA LYS A 293 27.84 12.00 6.19
C LYS A 293 26.48 12.01 5.51
N ASP A 294 26.51 12.10 4.18
CA ASP A 294 25.33 12.03 3.34
C ASP A 294 24.69 10.64 3.38
N SER A 295 23.45 10.57 2.87
CA SER A 295 22.71 9.34 2.68
C SER A 295 22.05 9.29 1.31
N SER A 296 22.19 8.14 0.66
CA SER A 296 21.49 7.74 -0.55
C SER A 296 20.30 6.81 -0.28
N THR A 297 19.94 6.57 0.98
CA THR A 297 18.97 5.54 1.40
C THR A 297 17.69 6.10 2.03
N LEU A 298 17.42 7.39 1.77
CA LEU A 298 16.23 8.05 2.30
C LEU A 298 14.97 7.48 1.66
N GLU A 299 14.05 7.06 2.52
CA GLU A 299 12.74 6.54 2.15
C GLU A 299 11.71 6.94 3.22
N GLY A 300 10.47 7.14 2.79
CA GLY A 300 9.34 7.32 3.68
C GLY A 300 8.02 7.37 2.93
N GLY A 301 6.95 7.75 3.64
CA GLY A 301 5.65 7.93 3.01
C GLY A 301 4.72 8.85 3.78
N PHE A 302 3.59 9.11 3.13
CA PHE A 302 2.49 9.90 3.66
C PHE A 302 1.45 8.99 4.30
N PHE A 303 0.91 9.43 5.44
CA PHE A 303 0.00 8.68 6.29
C PHE A 303 -1.22 9.51 6.68
N GLY A 304 -2.30 8.80 7.00
CA GLY A 304 -3.64 9.38 7.06
C GLY A 304 -4.26 9.47 5.67
N ASP A 305 -5.58 9.27 5.58
CA ASP A 305 -6.28 9.11 4.28
C ASP A 305 -6.02 10.28 3.31
N ASN A 306 -5.73 11.48 3.84
CA ASN A 306 -5.50 12.73 3.11
C ASN A 306 -4.06 13.26 3.24
N ALA A 307 -3.08 12.38 3.52
CA ALA A 307 -1.68 12.75 3.71
C ALA A 307 -1.51 13.82 4.81
N GLN A 308 -2.20 13.67 5.93
CA GLN A 308 -2.10 14.59 7.07
C GLN A 308 -0.71 14.57 7.71
N GLU A 309 -0.05 13.41 7.66
CA GLU A 309 1.25 13.17 8.26
C GLU A 309 2.20 12.53 7.27
N LEU A 310 3.49 12.65 7.55
CA LEU A 310 4.55 11.91 6.87
C LEU A 310 5.52 11.34 7.88
N ALA A 311 6.20 10.27 7.49
CA ALA A 311 7.30 9.69 8.24
C ALA A 311 8.31 9.05 7.30
N GLY A 312 9.56 9.01 7.73
CA GLY A 312 10.62 8.38 6.95
C GLY A 312 11.87 8.14 7.75
N LYS A 313 12.86 7.56 7.06
CA LYS A 313 14.17 7.24 7.62
C LYS A 313 15.26 7.43 6.58
N PHE A 314 16.50 7.48 7.05
CA PHE A 314 17.68 7.22 6.22
C PHE A 314 18.81 6.63 7.06
N LEU A 315 19.74 5.96 6.40
CA LEU A 315 21.00 5.48 6.97
C LEU A 315 22.13 6.16 6.20
N ALA A 316 23.05 6.83 6.89
CA ALA A 316 24.22 7.43 6.25
C ALA A 316 24.99 6.39 5.43
N ASP A 317 25.63 6.80 4.33
CA ASP A 317 26.22 5.88 3.36
C ASP A 317 27.37 5.03 3.98
N ASP A 318 28.03 5.53 5.01
CA ASP A 318 29.05 4.80 5.77
C ASP A 318 28.51 3.98 6.96
N LYS A 319 27.19 4.02 7.16
CA LYS A 319 26.41 3.41 8.26
C LYS A 319 26.74 3.96 9.66
N SER A 320 27.22 5.21 9.73
CA SER A 320 27.56 5.87 11.00
C SER A 320 26.35 6.41 11.77
N ILE A 321 25.25 6.70 11.10
CA ILE A 321 24.05 7.24 11.74
C ILE A 321 22.77 6.78 11.04
N PHE A 322 21.81 6.35 11.85
CA PHE A 322 20.45 6.07 11.42
C PHE A 322 19.53 7.16 11.92
N VAL A 323 18.72 7.71 11.03
CA VAL A 323 17.82 8.83 11.29
C VAL A 323 16.39 8.44 10.94
N VAL A 324 15.45 8.85 11.77
CA VAL A 324 14.00 8.78 11.53
C VAL A 324 13.40 10.17 11.70
N PHE A 325 12.32 10.46 10.98
CA PHE A 325 11.62 11.73 11.08
C PHE A 325 10.12 11.53 10.91
N ALA A 326 9.34 12.46 11.47
CA ALA A 326 7.92 12.58 11.21
C ALA A 326 7.51 14.05 11.21
N GLY A 327 6.41 14.35 10.50
CA GLY A 327 5.81 15.67 10.51
C GLY A 327 4.33 15.61 10.16
N LYS A 328 3.60 16.64 10.57
CA LYS A 328 2.20 16.85 10.23
C LYS A 328 2.01 18.18 9.53
N ARG A 329 0.97 18.25 8.70
CA ARG A 329 0.49 19.49 8.09
C ARG A 329 -0.84 19.91 8.72
N ASP A 330 -1.17 21.19 8.58
CA ASP A 330 -2.49 21.70 8.94
C ASP A 330 -3.51 21.35 7.84
N ALA A 331 -4.12 20.17 7.95
CA ALA A 331 -5.09 19.68 6.98
C ALA A 331 -6.42 20.45 7.06
N GLN A 332 -6.95 20.85 5.89
CA GLN A 332 -8.24 21.52 5.75
C GLN A 332 -9.28 20.56 5.17
N GLU A 333 -10.55 20.83 5.41
CA GLU A 333 -11.62 20.04 4.83
C GLU A 333 -11.63 20.17 3.30
N ASN A 334 -11.74 19.05 2.58
CA ASN A 334 -11.80 18.99 1.11
C ASN A 334 -10.57 19.58 0.39
N ASP A 335 -9.41 19.64 1.05
CA ASP A 335 -8.16 20.12 0.44
C ASP A 335 -7.42 19.06 -0.40
N SER A 336 -7.85 17.80 -0.27
CA SER A 336 -7.21 16.64 -0.91
C SER A 336 -8.05 16.04 -2.03
N GLU A 337 -7.35 15.58 -3.07
CA GLU A 337 -7.86 14.79 -4.18
C GLU A 337 -7.46 13.32 -4.04
N ARG A 338 -8.41 12.41 -4.21
CA ARG A 338 -8.14 10.95 -4.16
C ARG A 338 -7.26 10.54 -5.34
N ALA A 339 -6.14 9.91 -5.04
CA ALA A 339 -5.13 9.49 -6.00
C ALA A 339 -5.07 7.97 -6.17
N PHE A 340 -5.51 7.19 -5.17
CA PHE A 340 -5.45 5.73 -5.21
C PHE A 340 -6.75 5.07 -4.76
N ASP A 341 -7.05 3.95 -5.39
CA ASP A 341 -8.06 3.00 -4.92
C ASP A 341 -7.40 1.68 -4.57
N ALA A 342 -7.85 1.08 -3.47
CA ALA A 342 -7.48 -0.25 -3.05
C ALA A 342 -8.65 -0.81 -2.23
N ILE A 343 -9.40 -1.73 -2.82
CA ILE A 343 -10.62 -2.29 -2.23
C ILE A 343 -10.57 -3.81 -2.29
N LYS A 344 -11.22 -4.45 -1.31
CA LYS A 344 -11.50 -5.88 -1.32
C LYS A 344 -12.94 -6.18 -0.95
N VAL A 345 -13.43 -7.31 -1.44
CA VAL A 345 -14.68 -7.92 -1.00
C VAL A 345 -14.40 -9.36 -0.62
N SER A 346 -14.71 -9.73 0.61
CA SER A 346 -14.67 -11.13 1.06
C SER A 346 -15.70 -11.94 0.27
N LEU A 347 -15.26 -13.04 -0.36
CA LEU A 347 -16.17 -13.92 -1.10
C LEU A 347 -16.98 -14.85 -0.20
N LYS A 348 -16.67 -14.90 1.10
CA LYS A 348 -17.42 -15.68 2.09
C LYS A 348 -18.73 -15.01 2.48
N ASP A 349 -18.68 -13.72 2.78
CA ASP A 349 -19.80 -12.95 3.35
C ASP A 349 -20.16 -11.69 2.56
N LEU A 350 -19.44 -11.41 1.47
CA LEU A 350 -19.57 -10.20 0.66
C LEU A 350 -19.36 -8.91 1.46
N SER A 351 -18.54 -8.94 2.52
CA SER A 351 -18.14 -7.72 3.21
C SER A 351 -17.12 -6.93 2.37
N LYS A 352 -17.46 -5.68 2.05
CA LYS A 352 -16.58 -4.73 1.34
C LYS A 352 -15.75 -3.92 2.34
N SER A 353 -14.45 -3.78 2.07
CA SER A 353 -13.56 -2.92 2.86
C SER A 353 -12.46 -2.31 1.99
N GLU A 354 -11.87 -1.22 2.44
CA GLU A 354 -10.65 -0.70 1.84
C GLU A 354 -9.43 -1.53 2.27
N MET A 355 -8.41 -1.49 1.42
CA MET A 355 -7.09 -2.06 1.68
C MET A 355 -6.06 -0.95 1.79
N ASP A 356 -4.93 -1.26 2.41
CA ASP A 356 -3.75 -0.42 2.31
C ASP A 356 -3.13 -0.56 0.91
N THR A 357 -2.48 0.52 0.47
CA THR A 357 -1.70 0.56 -0.76
C THR A 357 -0.53 1.51 -0.57
N PHE A 358 0.60 1.25 -1.24
CA PHE A 358 1.70 2.21 -1.34
C PHE A 358 1.61 3.09 -2.60
N GLY A 359 0.41 3.20 -3.17
CA GLY A 359 0.12 4.05 -4.32
C GLY A 359 0.67 3.49 -5.64
N ASN A 360 0.73 2.16 -5.75
CA ASN A 360 1.19 1.49 -6.95
C ASN A 360 0.24 0.36 -7.35
N ALA A 361 -0.42 0.48 -8.51
CA ALA A 361 -1.34 -0.51 -9.04
C ALA A 361 -0.64 -1.82 -9.46
N THR A 362 0.70 -1.84 -9.53
CA THR A 362 1.47 -3.06 -9.80
C THR A 362 1.68 -3.94 -8.57
N HIS A 363 1.19 -3.52 -7.41
CA HIS A 363 1.36 -4.25 -6.16
C HIS A 363 0.06 -4.33 -5.37
N LEU A 364 0.02 -5.30 -4.47
CA LEU A 364 -1.08 -5.49 -3.54
C LEU A 364 -0.54 -5.73 -2.14
N ILE A 365 -1.18 -5.16 -1.11
CA ILE A 365 -0.77 -5.37 0.29
C ILE A 365 -1.66 -6.47 0.91
N ILE A 366 -1.06 -7.62 1.21
CA ILE A 366 -1.69 -8.73 1.95
C ILE A 366 -0.91 -8.96 3.23
N ASN A 367 -1.60 -9.01 4.37
CA ASN A 367 -0.99 -9.23 5.69
C ASN A 367 0.22 -8.32 5.94
N ASN A 368 0.06 -7.03 5.65
CA ASN A 368 1.07 -5.98 5.78
C ASN A 368 2.34 -6.20 4.92
N LYS A 369 2.30 -7.10 3.93
CA LYS A 369 3.36 -7.32 2.96
C LYS A 369 2.91 -6.84 1.58
N GLN A 370 3.76 -6.05 0.94
CA GLN A 370 3.58 -5.66 -0.45
C GLN A 370 4.01 -6.82 -1.35
N LEU A 371 3.13 -7.20 -2.28
CA LEU A 371 3.33 -8.27 -3.24
C LEU A 371 3.28 -7.72 -4.66
N PRO A 372 4.26 -8.03 -5.53
CA PRO A 372 4.21 -7.64 -6.92
C PRO A 372 3.15 -8.47 -7.67
N LEU A 373 2.33 -7.81 -8.48
CA LEU A 373 1.34 -8.46 -9.35
C LEU A 373 1.93 -8.91 -10.69
N ILE A 374 3.14 -8.45 -11.02
CA ILE A 374 3.87 -8.90 -12.22
C ILE A 374 4.55 -10.23 -11.91
N ALA A 375 4.31 -11.22 -12.76
CA ALA A 375 4.87 -12.56 -12.59
C ALA A 375 6.41 -12.56 -12.65
N GLU A 376 7.04 -13.48 -11.92
CA GLU A 376 8.49 -13.61 -11.89
C GLU A 376 9.08 -13.78 -13.30
N GLY A 377 10.16 -13.05 -13.60
CA GLY A 377 10.81 -13.05 -14.91
C GLY A 377 10.13 -12.17 -15.98
N LYS A 378 9.01 -11.52 -15.66
CA LYS A 378 8.33 -10.55 -16.54
C LYS A 378 8.75 -9.11 -16.22
N GLN A 379 8.79 -8.25 -17.23
CA GLN A 379 9.19 -6.84 -17.07
C GLN A 379 7.99 -5.89 -17.13
N SER A 380 6.87 -6.35 -17.71
CA SER A 380 5.63 -5.60 -17.84
C SER A 380 4.41 -6.53 -17.79
N PHE A 381 3.23 -5.95 -17.55
CA PHE A 381 1.97 -6.70 -17.67
C PHE A 381 1.71 -7.20 -19.09
N ALA A 382 2.21 -6.51 -20.12
CA ALA A 382 2.04 -6.93 -21.50
C ALA A 382 2.70 -8.29 -21.82
N ASP A 383 3.67 -8.71 -21.00
CA ASP A 383 4.35 -10.00 -21.14
C ASP A 383 3.59 -11.17 -20.46
N MET A 384 2.48 -10.88 -19.78
CA MET A 384 1.64 -11.84 -19.06
C MET A 384 0.45 -12.32 -19.91
N GLN A 385 -0.19 -13.41 -19.47
CA GLN A 385 -1.48 -13.82 -20.02
C GLN A 385 -2.54 -12.74 -19.77
N PHE A 386 -3.59 -12.71 -20.59
CA PHE A 386 -4.66 -11.71 -20.46
C PHE A 386 -5.20 -11.61 -19.03
N ASN A 387 -5.47 -12.76 -18.42
CA ASN A 387 -5.73 -12.94 -16.99
C ASN A 387 -4.75 -14.02 -16.50
N ASP A 388 -3.80 -13.63 -15.66
CA ASP A 388 -2.72 -14.51 -15.20
C ASP A 388 -2.87 -14.82 -13.71
N THR A 389 -2.12 -15.80 -13.19
CA THR A 389 -2.08 -16.12 -11.75
C THR A 389 -0.64 -16.07 -11.23
N VAL A 390 -0.43 -15.26 -10.20
CA VAL A 390 0.84 -15.18 -9.46
C VAL A 390 0.69 -15.82 -8.08
N THR A 391 1.78 -16.39 -7.57
CA THR A 391 1.80 -17.09 -6.28
C THR A 391 2.84 -16.46 -5.35
N HIS A 392 2.46 -16.22 -4.10
CA HIS A 392 3.36 -15.66 -3.08
C HIS A 392 3.31 -16.44 -1.77
N ASN A 393 4.47 -16.60 -1.14
CA ASN A 393 4.60 -17.22 0.17
C ASN A 393 4.73 -16.15 1.26
N ILE A 394 3.75 -16.06 2.16
CA ILE A 394 3.71 -15.11 3.26
C ILE A 394 3.58 -15.87 4.57
N GLY A 395 4.64 -15.84 5.40
CA GLY A 395 4.60 -16.44 6.74
C GLY A 395 4.27 -17.92 6.73
N GLY A 396 4.79 -18.66 5.75
CA GLY A 396 4.53 -20.11 5.59
C GLY A 396 3.23 -20.47 4.89
N LYS A 397 2.44 -19.48 4.44
CA LYS A 397 1.19 -19.68 3.69
C LYS A 397 1.33 -19.28 2.23
N THR A 398 0.77 -20.09 1.33
CA THR A 398 0.76 -19.82 -0.11
C THR A 398 -0.50 -19.07 -0.51
N TYR A 399 -0.35 -17.91 -1.14
CA TYR A 399 -1.44 -17.12 -1.70
C TYR A 399 -1.40 -17.18 -3.23
N ARG A 400 -2.55 -17.46 -3.84
CA ARG A 400 -2.76 -17.33 -5.29
C ARG A 400 -3.48 -16.03 -5.57
N VAL A 401 -3.01 -15.27 -6.55
CA VAL A 401 -3.59 -13.99 -6.95
C VAL A 401 -3.83 -14.02 -8.46
N SER A 402 -5.10 -13.93 -8.86
CA SER A 402 -5.48 -13.69 -10.26
C SER A 402 -5.29 -12.20 -10.57
N VAL A 403 -4.68 -11.91 -11.72
CA VAL A 403 -4.27 -10.57 -12.13
C VAL A 403 -4.84 -10.28 -13.51
N CYS A 404 -5.89 -9.45 -13.55
CA CYS A 404 -6.41 -8.90 -14.78
C CYS A 404 -6.15 -7.38 -14.87
N CYS A 405 -5.75 -6.81 -16.00
CA CYS A 405 -5.48 -7.48 -17.28
C CYS A 405 -4.14 -7.04 -17.88
N ASN A 406 -3.59 -7.86 -18.78
CA ASN A 406 -2.30 -7.60 -19.40
C ASN A 406 -2.26 -6.29 -20.22
N ASN A 407 -3.38 -5.80 -20.72
CA ASN A 407 -3.50 -4.54 -21.47
C ASN A 407 -3.73 -3.31 -20.59
N LEU A 408 -3.94 -3.48 -19.28
CA LEU A 408 -4.09 -2.39 -18.30
C LEU A 408 -2.74 -2.18 -17.59
N ASP A 409 -2.43 -0.96 -17.16
CA ASP A 409 -1.19 -0.59 -16.45
C ASP A 409 -1.46 0.14 -15.13
N TYR A 410 -2.59 0.84 -15.04
CA TYR A 410 -2.90 1.75 -13.93
C TYR A 410 -4.08 1.28 -13.08
N VAL A 411 -4.81 0.25 -13.52
CA VAL A 411 -5.77 -0.50 -12.70
C VAL A 411 -5.54 -2.01 -12.82
N LYS A 412 -5.71 -2.70 -11.69
CA LYS A 412 -5.68 -4.16 -11.59
C LYS A 412 -6.81 -4.66 -10.73
N PHE A 413 -7.39 -5.78 -11.13
CA PHE A 413 -8.46 -6.43 -10.39
C PHE A 413 -8.38 -7.94 -10.61
N GLY A 414 -9.01 -8.68 -9.71
CA GLY A 414 -9.00 -10.13 -9.74
C GLY A 414 -9.46 -10.72 -8.42
N THR A 415 -9.01 -11.93 -8.13
CA THR A 415 -9.19 -12.58 -6.83
C THR A 415 -7.87 -12.92 -6.18
N TYR A 416 -7.86 -13.02 -4.85
CA TYR A 416 -6.77 -13.69 -4.14
C TYR A 416 -7.31 -14.64 -3.06
N SER A 417 -6.59 -15.73 -2.79
CA SER A 417 -6.91 -16.68 -1.72
C SER A 417 -5.66 -17.44 -1.25
N GLU A 418 -5.64 -17.82 0.02
CA GLU A 418 -4.76 -18.86 0.56
C GLU A 418 -5.17 -20.22 -0.02
N GLU A 419 -4.20 -20.99 -0.56
CA GLU A 419 -4.46 -22.23 -1.32
C GLU A 419 -5.38 -23.23 -0.61
N ASP A 420 -5.15 -23.44 0.68
CA ASP A 420 -5.86 -24.44 1.49
C ASP A 420 -7.02 -23.85 2.29
N ASN A 421 -7.42 -22.61 2.01
CA ASN A 421 -8.45 -21.90 2.77
C ASN A 421 -9.38 -21.09 1.88
N LYS A 422 -10.46 -21.72 1.43
CA LYS A 422 -11.47 -21.07 0.56
C LYS A 422 -12.15 -19.86 1.21
N ASP A 423 -12.24 -19.83 2.54
CA ASP A 423 -12.82 -18.71 3.29
C ASP A 423 -11.93 -17.45 3.25
N SER A 424 -10.67 -17.59 2.81
CA SER A 424 -9.75 -16.46 2.62
C SER A 424 -9.91 -15.76 1.27
N ALA A 425 -10.81 -16.23 0.41
CA ALA A 425 -10.95 -15.71 -0.93
C ALA A 425 -11.56 -14.29 -0.94
N HIS A 426 -10.93 -13.39 -1.68
CA HIS A 426 -11.40 -12.02 -1.86
C HIS A 426 -11.39 -11.65 -3.34
N LEU A 427 -12.37 -10.85 -3.77
CA LEU A 427 -12.23 -9.97 -4.93
C LEU A 427 -11.43 -8.74 -4.54
N TYR A 428 -10.63 -8.21 -5.45
CA TYR A 428 -9.91 -6.95 -5.22
C TYR A 428 -9.93 -6.05 -6.46
N LEU A 429 -9.71 -4.75 -6.21
CA LEU A 429 -9.33 -3.77 -7.22
C LEU A 429 -8.32 -2.79 -6.62
N VAL A 430 -7.24 -2.52 -7.34
CA VAL A 430 -6.25 -1.49 -7.03
C VAL A 430 -6.06 -0.58 -8.24
N GLY A 431 -5.87 0.73 -8.03
CA GLY A 431 -5.68 1.65 -9.14
C GLY A 431 -5.05 2.99 -8.79
N GLU A 432 -4.38 3.58 -9.77
CA GLU A 432 -3.72 4.90 -9.76
C GLU A 432 -4.57 5.91 -10.52
N ARG A 433 -5.34 6.73 -9.80
CA ARG A 433 -6.34 7.63 -10.39
C ARG A 433 -5.70 8.68 -11.28
N THR A 434 -6.42 9.03 -12.34
CA THR A 434 -6.14 10.23 -13.15
C THR A 434 -6.34 11.47 -12.28
N ALA A 435 -5.41 12.43 -12.36
CA ALA A 435 -5.61 13.73 -11.73
C ALA A 435 -6.85 14.43 -12.33
N VAL A 436 -7.62 15.16 -11.53
CA VAL A 436 -8.82 15.88 -12.00
C VAL A 436 -8.46 16.84 -13.14
N SER A 437 -7.29 17.48 -13.06
CA SER A 437 -6.76 18.39 -14.09
C SER A 437 -6.32 17.69 -15.39
N ASP A 438 -6.17 16.36 -15.37
CA ASP A 438 -5.74 15.53 -16.49
C ASP A 438 -6.92 14.71 -17.06
N LEU A 439 -8.16 14.99 -16.66
CA LEU A 439 -9.35 14.35 -17.25
C LEU A 439 -9.63 14.91 -18.66
N PRO A 440 -10.00 14.07 -19.64
CA PRO A 440 -10.44 14.53 -20.95
C PRO A 440 -11.68 15.43 -20.86
N SER A 441 -11.91 16.27 -21.87
CA SER A 441 -13.11 17.12 -21.96
C SER A 441 -14.19 16.55 -22.90
N GLY A 442 -13.86 15.55 -23.72
CA GLY A 442 -14.73 15.03 -24.78
C GLY A 442 -15.54 13.80 -24.37
N LYS A 443 -15.90 13.00 -25.39
CA LYS A 443 -16.47 11.67 -25.20
C LYS A 443 -15.40 10.61 -25.40
N ALA A 444 -15.51 9.50 -24.67
CA ALA A 444 -14.63 8.37 -24.81
C ALA A 444 -15.40 7.05 -24.65
N GLN A 445 -14.93 6.02 -25.33
CA GLN A 445 -15.45 4.66 -25.20
C GLN A 445 -14.40 3.81 -24.51
N TYR A 446 -14.81 2.96 -23.58
CA TYR A 446 -13.94 2.01 -22.91
C TYR A 446 -14.46 0.59 -23.11
N ARG A 447 -13.52 -0.33 -23.32
CA ARG A 447 -13.81 -1.75 -23.51
C ARG A 447 -12.89 -2.57 -22.61
N GLY A 448 -13.44 -3.60 -22.01
CA GLY A 448 -12.69 -4.49 -21.15
C GLY A 448 -13.52 -5.67 -20.71
N THR A 449 -13.31 -6.11 -19.47
CA THR A 449 -13.89 -7.32 -18.92
C THR A 449 -14.21 -7.12 -17.43
N TRP A 450 -14.66 -8.17 -16.77
CA TRP A 450 -15.04 -8.14 -15.35
C TRP A 450 -14.88 -9.50 -14.68
N ASN A 451 -14.83 -9.49 -13.35
CA ASN A 451 -14.76 -10.67 -12.48
C ASN A 451 -15.79 -10.50 -11.37
N GLY A 452 -16.55 -11.53 -11.03
CA GLY A 452 -17.47 -11.40 -9.91
C GLY A 452 -18.28 -12.63 -9.56
N VAL A 453 -19.03 -12.48 -8.47
CA VAL A 453 -19.95 -13.48 -7.93
C VAL A 453 -21.35 -12.89 -7.76
N ILE A 454 -22.35 -13.75 -7.94
CA ILE A 454 -23.76 -13.44 -7.77
C ILE A 454 -24.36 -14.54 -6.88
N HIS A 455 -25.01 -14.15 -5.79
CA HIS A 455 -25.70 -15.05 -4.88
C HIS A 455 -27.19 -14.81 -5.00
N SER A 456 -27.94 -15.80 -5.48
CA SER A 456 -29.39 -15.71 -5.50
C SER A 456 -29.95 -15.86 -4.08
N HIS A 457 -31.15 -15.32 -3.87
CA HIS A 457 -31.92 -15.53 -2.66
C HIS A 457 -32.33 -17.00 -2.47
N SER A 458 -32.30 -17.81 -3.54
CA SER A 458 -32.57 -19.25 -3.52
C SER A 458 -31.35 -20.09 -3.13
N GLY A 459 -30.19 -19.47 -2.94
CA GLY A 459 -28.94 -20.13 -2.52
C GLY A 459 -28.04 -20.60 -3.66
N THR A 460 -28.42 -20.36 -4.93
CA THR A 460 -27.55 -20.60 -6.08
C THR A 460 -26.48 -19.52 -6.14
N VAL A 461 -25.22 -19.92 -6.33
CA VAL A 461 -24.09 -19.00 -6.51
C VAL A 461 -23.56 -19.16 -7.92
N GLY A 462 -23.55 -18.07 -8.68
CA GLY A 462 -22.92 -17.96 -9.98
C GLY A 462 -21.68 -17.07 -9.91
N GLY A 463 -20.77 -17.23 -10.86
CA GLY A 463 -19.60 -16.37 -10.97
C GLY A 463 -18.95 -16.50 -12.33
N GLU A 464 -18.27 -15.45 -12.74
CA GLU A 464 -17.63 -15.35 -14.05
C GLU A 464 -16.23 -14.76 -13.89
N SER A 465 -15.31 -15.24 -14.73
CA SER A 465 -13.91 -14.78 -14.74
C SER A 465 -13.66 -13.83 -15.92
N PRO A 466 -12.62 -12.99 -15.83
CA PRO A 466 -12.18 -12.16 -16.94
C PRO A 466 -11.84 -12.97 -18.20
N SER A 467 -12.28 -12.49 -19.36
CA SER A 467 -11.98 -13.08 -20.67
C SER A 467 -11.74 -12.01 -21.74
N ASN A 468 -10.90 -12.33 -22.72
CA ASN A 468 -10.68 -11.55 -23.93
C ASN A 468 -11.27 -12.23 -25.18
N SER A 469 -12.03 -13.31 -25.03
CA SER A 469 -12.76 -13.93 -26.15
C SER A 469 -13.98 -13.09 -26.54
N GLU A 470 -14.40 -13.19 -27.80
CA GLU A 470 -15.59 -12.47 -28.30
C GLU A 470 -16.87 -12.87 -27.57
N SER A 471 -17.00 -14.15 -27.20
CA SER A 471 -18.09 -14.67 -26.37
C SER A 471 -17.82 -14.55 -24.86
N GLY A 472 -16.74 -13.90 -24.47
CA GLY A 472 -16.31 -13.77 -23.09
C GLY A 472 -17.10 -12.74 -22.29
N THR A 473 -16.73 -12.59 -21.01
CA THR A 473 -17.14 -11.49 -20.16
C THR A 473 -16.65 -10.16 -20.72
N ARG A 474 -17.57 -9.22 -20.95
CA ARG A 474 -17.26 -7.91 -21.55
C ARG A 474 -17.81 -6.78 -20.69
N SER A 475 -17.03 -5.72 -20.57
CA SER A 475 -17.44 -4.45 -19.99
C SER A 475 -17.35 -3.36 -21.05
N LEU A 476 -18.46 -2.67 -21.31
CA LEU A 476 -18.56 -1.63 -22.34
C LEU A 476 -19.02 -0.35 -21.66
N PHE A 477 -18.25 0.73 -21.81
CA PHE A 477 -18.64 2.03 -21.26
C PHE A 477 -18.58 3.12 -22.32
N ASP A 478 -19.56 4.00 -22.28
CA ASP A 478 -19.61 5.27 -23.00
C ASP A 478 -19.57 6.40 -21.97
N VAL A 479 -18.53 7.22 -22.05
CA VAL A 479 -18.22 8.27 -21.09
C VAL A 479 -18.31 9.62 -21.78
N ASP A 480 -19.05 10.54 -21.18
CA ASP A 480 -19.19 11.92 -21.62
C ASP A 480 -18.64 12.83 -20.51
N PHE A 481 -17.37 13.23 -20.63
CA PHE A 481 -16.71 14.04 -19.62
C PHE A 481 -17.29 15.47 -19.58
N ALA A 482 -17.71 16.01 -20.72
CA ALA A 482 -18.35 17.33 -20.80
C ALA A 482 -19.67 17.37 -20.02
N ASN A 483 -20.52 16.35 -20.21
CA ASN A 483 -21.81 16.26 -19.53
C ASN A 483 -21.74 15.51 -18.19
N LYS A 484 -20.55 15.06 -17.77
CA LYS A 484 -20.30 14.29 -16.55
C LYS A 484 -21.16 13.03 -16.43
N LYS A 485 -21.36 12.31 -17.54
CA LYS A 485 -22.16 11.08 -17.59
C LYS A 485 -21.33 9.86 -17.91
N ILE A 486 -21.71 8.73 -17.35
CA ILE A 486 -21.17 7.42 -17.69
C ILE A 486 -22.31 6.41 -17.82
N ASN A 487 -22.34 5.71 -18.96
CA ASN A 487 -23.25 4.59 -19.18
C ASN A 487 -22.42 3.34 -19.47
N GLY A 488 -22.82 2.22 -18.90
CA GLY A 488 -22.08 0.98 -18.97
C GLY A 488 -22.95 -0.23 -19.20
N LYS A 489 -22.35 -1.28 -19.72
CA LYS A 489 -22.93 -2.62 -19.86
C LYS A 489 -21.93 -3.65 -19.37
N LEU A 490 -22.37 -4.54 -18.49
CA LEU A 490 -21.63 -5.77 -18.16
C LEU A 490 -22.34 -6.94 -18.82
N ILE A 491 -21.60 -7.69 -19.62
CA ILE A 491 -22.10 -8.81 -20.43
C ILE A 491 -21.39 -10.07 -19.94
N ALA A 492 -22.16 -11.10 -19.60
CA ALA A 492 -21.66 -12.41 -19.17
C ALA A 492 -21.15 -13.24 -20.35
N ASN A 493 -20.60 -14.41 -20.07
CA ASN A 493 -20.19 -15.34 -21.12
C ASN A 493 -21.41 -15.71 -21.99
N ASP A 494 -21.16 -15.80 -23.30
CA ASP A 494 -22.14 -16.06 -24.35
C ASP A 494 -23.31 -15.04 -24.42
N GLY A 495 -23.23 -13.93 -23.70
CA GLY A 495 -24.20 -12.84 -23.73
C GLY A 495 -24.08 -11.93 -24.96
N VAL A 496 -25.04 -11.02 -25.15
CA VAL A 496 -25.08 -10.08 -26.29
C VAL A 496 -25.24 -8.62 -25.81
N GLU A 497 -24.80 -7.65 -26.60
CA GLU A 497 -24.82 -6.22 -26.22
C GLU A 497 -26.24 -5.67 -26.05
N GLU A 498 -27.21 -6.25 -26.74
CA GLU A 498 -28.63 -5.87 -26.73
C GLU A 498 -29.33 -6.34 -25.45
N ARG A 499 -28.80 -7.37 -24.79
CA ARG A 499 -29.31 -7.92 -23.54
C ARG A 499 -28.15 -8.16 -22.55
N PRO A 500 -27.54 -7.09 -22.03
CA PRO A 500 -26.47 -7.22 -21.05
C PRO A 500 -27.01 -7.81 -19.74
N MET A 501 -26.12 -8.42 -18.96
CA MET A 501 -26.44 -8.88 -17.61
C MET A 501 -26.77 -7.69 -16.70
N LEU A 502 -25.97 -6.62 -16.78
CA LEU A 502 -26.21 -5.37 -16.06
C LEU A 502 -26.11 -4.17 -16.99
N THR A 503 -27.06 -3.25 -16.87
CA THR A 503 -26.98 -1.88 -17.39
C THR A 503 -26.60 -0.94 -16.27
N LEU A 504 -25.61 -0.09 -16.51
CA LEU A 504 -25.03 0.84 -15.55
C LEU A 504 -25.29 2.27 -16.02
N GLU A 505 -25.82 3.10 -15.14
CA GLU A 505 -26.05 4.52 -15.39
C GLU A 505 -25.58 5.34 -14.20
N GLY A 506 -24.70 6.31 -14.44
CA GLY A 506 -24.09 7.09 -13.38
C GLY A 506 -23.52 8.43 -13.83
N GLU A 507 -22.93 9.12 -12.86
CA GLU A 507 -22.38 10.46 -13.00
C GLU A 507 -20.92 10.51 -12.58
N ILE A 508 -20.18 11.39 -13.22
CA ILE A 508 -18.77 11.66 -12.95
C ILE A 508 -18.69 12.78 -11.90
N LYS A 509 -17.95 12.51 -10.82
CA LYS A 509 -17.63 13.49 -9.77
C LYS A 509 -16.13 13.47 -9.49
N ALA A 510 -15.48 14.62 -9.69
CA ALA A 510 -14.01 14.72 -9.70
C ALA A 510 -13.42 13.66 -10.65
N ASN A 511 -12.45 12.86 -10.20
CA ASN A 511 -11.84 11.77 -10.95
C ASN A 511 -12.51 10.39 -10.73
N GLY A 512 -13.65 10.38 -10.03
CA GLY A 512 -14.45 9.20 -9.77
C GLY A 512 -15.80 9.22 -10.51
N PHE A 513 -16.51 8.09 -10.45
CA PHE A 513 -17.89 8.00 -10.89
C PHE A 513 -18.68 7.05 -10.00
N SER A 514 -20.00 7.23 -9.96
CA SER A 514 -20.91 6.32 -9.27
C SER A 514 -22.31 6.37 -9.85
N GLY A 515 -23.09 5.30 -9.64
CA GLY A 515 -24.42 5.19 -10.23
C GLY A 515 -25.17 3.92 -9.82
N SER A 516 -26.21 3.59 -10.57
CA SER A 516 -26.99 2.36 -10.41
C SER A 516 -26.62 1.31 -11.45
N ALA A 517 -26.63 0.04 -11.04
CA ALA A 517 -26.43 -1.12 -11.90
C ALA A 517 -27.64 -2.04 -11.78
N LYS A 518 -28.31 -2.33 -12.90
CA LYS A 518 -29.58 -3.08 -12.92
C LYS A 518 -29.62 -4.17 -13.96
N THR A 519 -30.26 -5.30 -13.63
CA THR A 519 -30.68 -6.30 -14.62
C THR A 519 -31.84 -5.78 -15.47
N HIS A 520 -32.15 -6.45 -16.57
CA HIS A 520 -33.43 -6.27 -17.27
C HIS A 520 -34.61 -6.70 -16.38
N ASP A 521 -35.84 -6.27 -16.72
CA ASP A 521 -37.07 -6.64 -16.01
C ASP A 521 -37.32 -8.15 -15.99
N SER A 522 -36.83 -8.85 -17.01
CA SER A 522 -36.85 -10.32 -17.15
C SER A 522 -35.59 -10.98 -16.59
N GLY A 523 -34.97 -10.37 -15.58
CA GLY A 523 -33.84 -10.90 -14.82
C GLY A 523 -32.63 -11.33 -15.63
N PHE A 524 -31.74 -12.06 -14.96
CA PHE A 524 -30.60 -12.74 -15.56
C PHE A 524 -30.52 -14.17 -15.01
N ASN A 525 -30.35 -15.16 -15.90
CA ASN A 525 -30.18 -16.54 -15.48
C ASN A 525 -28.71 -16.82 -15.16
N ILE A 526 -28.39 -17.07 -13.89
CA ILE A 526 -27.02 -17.34 -13.42
C ILE A 526 -26.59 -18.79 -13.61
N ASP A 527 -27.52 -19.68 -13.99
CA ASP A 527 -27.23 -21.08 -14.31
C ASP A 527 -27.97 -21.50 -15.60
N PRO A 528 -27.56 -20.94 -16.75
CA PRO A 528 -28.24 -21.17 -18.03
C PRO A 528 -28.10 -22.61 -18.54
N LYS A 529 -27.20 -23.41 -17.97
CA LYS A 529 -26.95 -24.80 -18.35
C LYS A 529 -27.68 -25.81 -17.46
N SER A 530 -28.40 -25.36 -16.43
CA SER A 530 -29.20 -26.22 -15.55
C SER A 530 -30.31 -26.94 -16.31
N THR A 531 -30.42 -28.26 -16.08
CA THR A 531 -31.51 -29.10 -16.59
C THR A 531 -32.76 -29.06 -15.71
N ALA A 532 -32.71 -28.42 -14.53
CA ALA A 532 -33.79 -28.35 -13.55
C ALA A 532 -34.58 -27.01 -13.60
N GLY A 533 -34.34 -26.20 -14.63
CA GLY A 533 -34.75 -24.80 -14.68
C GLY A 533 -33.67 -23.93 -14.04
N GLY A 534 -33.12 -22.97 -14.79
CA GLY A 534 -32.06 -22.09 -14.29
C GLY A 534 -32.57 -21.10 -13.24
N THR A 535 -31.65 -20.55 -12.46
CA THR A 535 -31.96 -19.57 -11.42
C THR A 535 -31.91 -18.16 -11.98
N GLU A 536 -33.05 -17.47 -11.96
CA GLU A 536 -33.17 -16.07 -12.37
C GLU A 536 -32.92 -15.14 -11.17
N VAL A 537 -32.10 -14.12 -11.39
CA VAL A 537 -31.82 -13.06 -10.40
C VAL A 537 -32.27 -11.70 -10.92
N HIS A 538 -32.69 -10.84 -10.01
CA HIS A 538 -33.01 -9.44 -10.30
C HIS A 538 -32.17 -8.53 -9.41
N LEU A 539 -31.20 -7.86 -10.04
CA LEU A 539 -30.25 -7.02 -9.33
C LEU A 539 -30.63 -5.55 -9.52
N ASP A 540 -30.72 -4.81 -8.41
CA ASP A 540 -30.74 -3.35 -8.37
C ASP A 540 -29.70 -2.92 -7.34
N SER A 541 -28.52 -2.56 -7.84
CA SER A 541 -27.33 -2.35 -7.03
C SER A 541 -26.68 -1.00 -7.35
N ARG A 542 -25.68 -0.63 -6.55
CA ARG A 542 -24.85 0.55 -6.80
C ARG A 542 -23.51 0.13 -7.39
N PHE A 543 -22.97 1.00 -8.22
CA PHE A 543 -21.59 0.89 -8.66
C PHE A 543 -20.83 2.18 -8.37
N GLU A 544 -19.53 2.02 -8.15
CA GLU A 544 -18.58 3.10 -7.97
C GLU A 544 -17.26 2.73 -8.64
N GLY A 545 -16.51 3.74 -9.09
CA GLY A 545 -15.24 3.53 -9.74
C GLY A 545 -14.52 4.84 -10.03
N ALA A 546 -13.45 4.75 -10.80
CA ALA A 546 -12.63 5.90 -11.16
C ALA A 546 -11.96 5.73 -12.52
N PHE A 547 -11.39 6.83 -12.98
CA PHE A 547 -10.49 6.88 -14.13
C PHE A 547 -9.06 6.73 -13.65
N TYR A 548 -8.25 5.98 -14.39
CA TYR A 548 -6.88 5.62 -14.01
C TYR A 548 -5.88 5.93 -15.13
N GLY A 549 -4.65 6.22 -14.71
CA GLY A 549 -3.56 6.57 -15.60
C GLY A 549 -3.66 7.99 -16.17
N LYS A 550 -2.69 8.37 -17.00
CA LYS A 550 -2.71 9.69 -17.67
C LYS A 550 -3.92 9.79 -18.59
N ASN A 551 -4.51 10.98 -18.71
CA ASN A 551 -5.62 11.28 -19.61
C ASN A 551 -6.81 10.31 -19.50
N ALA A 552 -7.04 9.70 -18.34
CA ALA A 552 -8.07 8.68 -18.15
C ALA A 552 -7.97 7.55 -19.19
N LEU A 553 -6.77 7.03 -19.46
CA LEU A 553 -6.57 5.93 -20.42
C LEU A 553 -7.31 4.65 -20.00
N GLU A 554 -7.53 4.47 -18.70
CA GLU A 554 -8.20 3.32 -18.13
C GLU A 554 -9.36 3.77 -17.24
N LEU A 555 -10.33 2.89 -17.05
CA LEU A 555 -11.33 3.02 -16.01
C LEU A 555 -11.55 1.68 -15.33
N GLY A 556 -12.16 1.73 -14.16
CA GLY A 556 -12.52 0.52 -13.43
C GLY A 556 -13.26 0.83 -12.14
N GLY A 557 -13.91 -0.18 -11.59
CA GLY A 557 -14.78 -0.02 -10.44
C GLY A 557 -15.35 -1.32 -9.96
N ILE A 558 -16.36 -1.18 -9.10
CA ILE A 558 -17.06 -2.29 -8.49
C ILE A 558 -18.58 -2.06 -8.54
N VAL A 559 -19.32 -3.11 -8.92
CA VAL A 559 -20.75 -3.24 -8.61
C VAL A 559 -20.85 -4.05 -7.33
N HIS A 560 -21.48 -3.51 -6.29
CA HIS A 560 -21.57 -4.22 -5.01
C HIS A 560 -22.92 -3.97 -4.34
N GLY A 561 -23.64 -5.05 -4.06
CA GLY A 561 -24.90 -5.02 -3.33
C GLY A 561 -25.06 -6.30 -2.50
N SER A 562 -25.10 -6.16 -1.17
CA SER A 562 -25.19 -7.28 -0.23
C SER A 562 -26.45 -7.23 0.65
N HIS A 563 -27.26 -6.16 0.55
CA HIS A 563 -28.46 -5.91 1.36
C HIS A 563 -29.78 -6.24 0.65
N SER A 564 -29.74 -6.61 -0.62
CA SER A 564 -30.89 -7.07 -1.41
C SER A 564 -31.11 -8.59 -1.28
N LYS A 565 -32.23 -9.09 -1.81
CA LYS A 565 -32.55 -10.53 -1.82
C LYS A 565 -31.47 -11.31 -2.59
N ASP A 566 -31.20 -10.87 -3.82
CA ASP A 566 -30.05 -11.33 -4.59
C ASP A 566 -28.86 -10.41 -4.31
N LYS A 567 -27.66 -10.96 -4.21
CA LYS A 567 -26.44 -10.23 -3.87
C LYS A 567 -25.44 -10.33 -5.01
N VAL A 568 -24.64 -9.28 -5.19
CA VAL A 568 -23.66 -9.19 -6.27
C VAL A 568 -22.38 -8.51 -5.82
N SER A 569 -21.25 -9.00 -6.29
CA SER A 569 -19.95 -8.33 -6.19
C SER A 569 -19.17 -8.58 -7.46
N ILE A 570 -18.99 -7.53 -8.26
CA ILE A 570 -18.31 -7.58 -9.55
C ILE A 570 -17.29 -6.45 -9.62
N THR A 571 -16.02 -6.77 -9.82
CA THR A 571 -15.00 -5.81 -10.22
C THR A 571 -14.90 -5.78 -11.74
N PHE A 572 -14.76 -4.58 -12.31
CA PHE A 572 -14.66 -4.38 -13.75
C PHE A 572 -13.57 -3.37 -14.06
N ALA A 573 -12.96 -3.49 -15.23
CA ALA A 573 -12.10 -2.46 -15.78
C ALA A 573 -12.15 -2.48 -17.31
N GLY A 574 -11.72 -1.37 -17.91
CA GLY A 574 -11.66 -1.22 -19.36
C GLY A 574 -10.64 -0.19 -19.79
N LYS A 575 -10.14 -0.37 -21.02
CA LYS A 575 -9.18 0.52 -21.67
C LYS A 575 -9.90 1.42 -22.67
N ARG A 576 -9.46 2.68 -22.75
CA ARG A 576 -9.99 3.65 -23.72
C ARG A 576 -9.77 3.14 -25.14
N GLN A 577 -10.75 3.38 -26.00
CA GLN A 577 -10.72 3.00 -27.40
C GLN A 577 -10.50 4.20 -28.31
N ILE A 578 -9.83 3.95 -29.44
CA ILE A 578 -9.72 4.87 -30.57
C ILE A 578 -10.26 4.21 -31.84
N ALA A 579 -10.66 5.02 -32.81
CA ALA A 579 -11.00 4.52 -34.14
C ALA A 579 -9.75 3.89 -34.79
N LYS A 580 -9.94 2.75 -35.44
CA LYS A 580 -8.91 2.03 -36.17
C LYS A 580 -8.50 2.71 -37.46
#